data_AF-A0A8S9QWE9-F1
#
_entry.id   AF-A0A8S9QWE9-F1
#
_cell.length_a   1.000
_cell.length_b   1.000
_cell.length_c   1.000
_cell.angle_alpha   90.00
_cell.angle_beta   90.00
_cell.angle_gamma   90.00
#
_symmetry.space_group_name_H-M   'P 1'
#
loop_
_entity.id
_entity.type
_entity.pdbx_description
1 polymer ?
#
loop_
_entity_poly.entity_id
_entity_poly.type
_entity_poly.pdbx_seq_one_letter_code
_entity_poly.pdbx_strand_id
1 'polypeptide(L)'
;MSLTDEALSLLYHLETSETVLKNLLNNKKGRDIVSSLINIMQRGMYESRAYATLLLKNILEVAEPMHIMNLKPLVFTEVVQILEDRISHKATKAALHILVNICPWGRNRHKAVEAGAIYVVIELLMDESFSSDRRGPEMAMVVLDLLCQCAEGRAEFLNHGAAIAVVCKKILRISQTASDRAVRVLLSVGRFCATPALLHEMLQLGVVSKLCLVLQVNCGSKTKEKAKELLKLHARVWKDSPCLPRNMILAYPS
;
A
#
# COMPACT_ATOMS: atom_id res chain seq x y z
N MET A 1 13.68 29.81 8.96
CA MET A 1 14.20 28.81 8.00
C MET A 1 15.64 28.53 8.39
N SER A 2 16.00 27.27 8.61
CA SER A 2 17.36 26.89 8.99
C SER A 2 18.26 26.70 7.76
N LEU A 3 19.58 26.78 7.92
CA LEU A 3 20.55 26.44 6.87
C LEU A 3 20.32 25.02 6.30
N THR A 4 19.81 24.10 7.13
CA THR A 4 19.48 22.73 6.70
C THR A 4 18.28 22.71 5.76
N ASP A 5 17.27 23.56 5.99
CA ASP A 5 16.08 23.66 5.14
C ASP A 5 16.44 24.23 3.77
N GLU A 6 17.29 25.27 3.73
CA GLU A 6 17.80 25.86 2.49
C GLU A 6 18.65 24.87 1.69
N ALA A 7 19.59 24.19 2.35
CA ALA A 7 20.43 23.19 1.70
C ALA A 7 19.60 22.02 1.13
N LEU A 8 18.57 21.57 1.85
CA LEU A 8 17.66 20.52 1.39
C LEU A 8 16.86 20.95 0.17
N SER A 9 16.31 22.16 0.20
CA SER A 9 15.57 22.73 -0.92
C SER A 9 16.49 22.84 -2.16
N LEU A 10 17.70 23.37 -2.01
CA LEU A 10 18.67 23.43 -3.12
C LEU A 10 19.00 22.05 -3.65
N LEU A 11 19.30 21.08 -2.77
CA LEU A 11 19.61 19.71 -3.17
C LEU A 11 18.46 19.06 -3.96
N TYR A 12 17.21 19.33 -3.59
CA TYR A 12 16.04 18.85 -4.31
C TYR A 12 15.90 19.46 -5.71
N HIS A 13 16.14 20.77 -5.85
CA HIS A 13 16.00 21.48 -7.12
C HIS A 13 17.19 21.32 -8.06
N LEU A 14 18.32 20.82 -7.58
CA LEU A 14 19.51 20.55 -8.42
C LEU A 14 19.32 19.37 -9.41
N GLU A 15 18.14 18.74 -9.47
CA GLU A 15 17.81 17.60 -10.34
C GLU A 15 18.95 16.58 -10.42
N THR A 16 19.43 16.15 -9.24
CA THR A 16 20.65 15.35 -9.12
C THR A 16 20.54 14.07 -9.95
N SER A 17 21.54 13.84 -10.81
CA SER A 17 21.63 12.62 -11.62
C SER A 17 21.66 11.36 -10.76
N GLU A 18 21.25 10.22 -11.33
CA GLU A 18 21.32 8.92 -10.63
C GLU A 18 22.73 8.61 -10.11
N THR A 19 23.77 9.01 -10.86
CA THR A 19 25.17 8.82 -10.47
C THR A 19 25.51 9.60 -9.20
N VAL A 20 25.04 10.84 -9.07
CA VAL A 20 25.22 11.65 -7.87
C VAL A 20 24.45 11.05 -6.69
N LEU A 21 23.21 10.61 -6.89
CA LEU A 21 22.41 9.98 -5.84
C LEU A 21 23.05 8.68 -5.32
N LYS A 22 23.58 7.83 -6.22
CA LYS A 22 24.34 6.63 -5.85
C LYS A 22 25.61 6.98 -5.07
N ASN A 23 26.32 8.02 -5.48
CA ASN A 23 27.52 8.47 -4.77
C ASN A 23 27.19 8.99 -3.36
N LEU A 24 26.06 9.70 -3.20
CA LEU A 24 25.60 10.15 -1.88
C LEU A 24 25.24 8.97 -0.96
N LEU A 25 24.55 7.97 -1.50
CA LEU A 25 24.20 6.75 -0.75
C LEU A 25 25.43 5.94 -0.33
N ASN A 26 26.41 5.80 -1.23
CA ASN A 26 27.62 5.01 -1.02
C ASN A 26 28.74 5.77 -0.29
N ASN A 27 28.52 7.03 0.10
CA ASN A 27 29.56 7.85 0.69
C ASN A 27 29.93 7.36 2.10
N LYS A 28 31.02 6.58 2.19
CA LYS A 28 31.55 6.04 3.45
C LYS A 28 32.27 7.09 4.32
N LYS A 29 32.56 8.28 3.78
CA LYS A 29 33.34 9.33 4.47
C LYS A 29 32.46 10.39 5.13
N GLY A 30 31.16 10.40 4.85
CA GLY A 30 30.20 11.39 5.35
C GLY A 30 29.16 10.81 6.30
N ARG A 31 28.23 11.66 6.77
CA ARG A 31 27.00 11.20 7.42
C ARG A 31 26.16 10.45 6.38
N ASP A 32 25.59 9.32 6.80
CA ASP A 32 24.61 8.58 6.01
C ASP A 32 23.46 9.51 5.61
N ILE A 33 23.28 9.69 4.30
CA ILE A 33 22.27 10.57 3.73
C ILE A 33 20.86 10.10 4.11
N VAL A 34 20.63 8.79 4.19
CA VAL A 34 19.33 8.25 4.60
C VAL A 34 19.04 8.66 6.04
N SER A 35 19.97 8.39 6.96
CA SER A 35 19.83 8.81 8.36
C SER A 35 19.64 10.32 8.51
N SER A 36 20.29 11.14 7.68
CA SER A 36 20.15 12.59 7.70
C SER A 36 18.76 13.05 7.26
N LEU A 37 18.22 12.46 6.18
CA LEU A 37 16.87 12.75 5.70
C LEU A 37 15.80 12.31 6.71
N ILE A 38 15.98 11.15 7.34
CA ILE A 38 15.09 10.67 8.41
C ILE A 38 15.04 11.67 9.58
N ASN A 39 16.20 12.20 10.02
CA ASN A 39 16.21 13.23 11.07
C ASN A 39 15.45 14.50 10.69
N ILE A 40 15.50 14.90 9.41
CA ILE A 40 14.72 16.05 8.89
C ILE A 40 13.23 15.70 8.85
N MET A 41 12.86 14.49 8.43
CA MET A 41 11.47 14.03 8.44
C MET A 41 10.86 14.06 9.85
N GLN A 42 11.66 13.82 10.88
CA GLN A 42 11.24 13.86 12.29
C GLN A 42 11.01 15.26 12.86
N ARG A 43 11.92 16.19 12.55
CA ARG A 43 12.04 17.46 13.28
C ARG A 43 11.80 18.69 12.43
N GLY A 44 11.80 18.53 11.11
CA GLY A 44 11.66 19.61 10.15
C GLY A 44 10.25 20.18 10.14
N MET A 45 10.11 21.37 9.55
CA MET A 45 8.80 21.92 9.22
C MET A 45 8.18 21.14 8.06
N TYR A 46 6.87 21.30 7.83
CA TYR A 46 6.14 20.59 6.79
C TYR A 46 6.83 20.58 5.41
N GLU A 47 7.32 21.73 4.96
CA GLU A 47 8.04 21.85 3.69
C GLU A 47 9.33 21.03 3.64
N SER A 48 10.19 21.13 4.66
CA SER A 48 11.43 20.36 4.76
C SER A 48 11.16 18.85 4.82
N ARG A 49 10.12 18.43 5.55
CA ARG A 49 9.70 17.03 5.62
C ARG A 49 9.25 16.51 4.25
N ALA A 50 8.52 17.34 3.49
CA ALA A 50 8.10 17.01 2.13
C ALA A 50 9.31 16.87 1.19
N TYR A 51 10.25 17.81 1.19
CA TYR A 51 11.47 17.72 0.39
C TYR A 51 12.35 16.53 0.78
N ALA A 52 12.50 16.25 2.07
CA ALA A 52 13.25 15.09 2.56
C ALA A 52 12.62 13.77 2.07
N THR A 53 11.29 13.66 2.11
CA THR A 53 10.56 12.50 1.59
C THR A 53 10.80 12.30 0.09
N LEU A 54 10.76 13.39 -0.69
CA LEU A 54 10.97 13.35 -2.13
C LEU A 54 12.40 12.94 -2.50
N LEU A 55 13.40 13.47 -1.78
CA LEU A 55 14.78 13.06 -1.94
C LEU A 55 15.01 11.60 -1.51
N LEU A 56 14.42 11.17 -0.40
CA LEU A 56 14.49 9.79 0.07
C LEU A 56 13.93 8.82 -0.98
N LYS A 57 12.79 9.16 -1.59
CA LYS A 57 12.21 8.40 -2.71
C LYS A 57 13.23 8.25 -3.85
N ASN A 58 13.81 9.34 -4.33
CA ASN A 58 14.77 9.30 -5.45
C ASN A 58 16.04 8.51 -5.10
N ILE A 59 16.54 8.64 -3.87
CA ILE A 59 17.71 7.87 -3.38
C ILE A 59 17.40 6.38 -3.36
N LEU A 60 16.24 5.98 -2.86
CA LEU A 60 15.86 4.57 -2.75
C LEU A 60 15.54 3.93 -4.11
N GLU A 61 15.16 4.72 -5.12
CA GLU A 61 14.96 4.22 -6.49
C GLU A 61 16.27 3.77 -7.16
N VAL A 62 17.38 4.42 -6.85
CA VAL A 62 18.70 4.08 -7.39
C VAL A 62 19.54 3.19 -6.47
N ALA A 63 19.00 2.88 -5.28
CA ALA A 63 19.69 2.11 -4.26
C ALA A 63 19.83 0.63 -4.67
N GLU A 64 21.02 0.08 -4.46
CA GLU A 64 21.23 -1.35 -4.63
C GLU A 64 20.36 -2.16 -3.63
N PRO A 65 19.93 -3.39 -3.98
CA PRO A 65 19.10 -4.22 -3.11
C PRO A 65 19.66 -4.39 -1.69
N MET A 66 20.98 -4.44 -1.53
CA MET A 66 21.64 -4.54 -0.24
C MET A 66 21.33 -3.37 0.70
N HIS A 67 21.21 -2.15 0.17
CA HIS A 67 20.80 -0.99 0.97
C HIS A 67 19.34 -1.10 1.40
N ILE A 68 18.44 -1.48 0.47
CA ILE A 68 17.01 -1.62 0.74
C ILE A 68 16.74 -2.71 1.79
N MET A 69 17.45 -3.83 1.72
CA MET A 69 17.31 -4.93 2.69
C MET A 69 17.77 -4.57 4.11
N ASN A 70 18.66 -3.58 4.24
CA ASN A 70 19.25 -3.16 5.50
C ASN A 70 18.66 -1.85 6.07
N LEU A 71 17.55 -1.36 5.51
CA LEU A 71 16.87 -0.17 6.04
C LEU A 71 16.44 -0.38 7.50
N LYS A 72 16.70 0.63 8.33
CA LYS A 72 16.36 0.63 9.76
C LYS A 72 14.84 0.80 9.95
N PRO A 73 14.25 0.26 11.04
CA PRO A 73 12.83 0.42 11.34
C PRO A 73 12.35 1.89 11.31
N LEU A 74 13.19 2.81 11.77
CA LEU A 74 12.90 4.24 11.79
C LEU A 74 12.54 4.83 10.41
N VAL A 75 13.09 4.28 9.32
CA VAL A 75 12.71 4.70 7.95
C VAL A 75 11.23 4.47 7.70
N PHE A 76 10.70 3.34 8.17
CA PHE A 76 9.29 2.99 8.00
C PHE A 76 8.40 3.86 8.87
N THR A 77 8.78 4.06 10.14
CA THR A 77 8.08 4.96 11.06
C THR A 77 7.90 6.36 10.45
N GLU A 78 8.97 6.97 9.95
CA GLU A 78 8.87 8.31 9.37
C GLU A 78 8.08 8.34 8.07
N VAL A 79 8.24 7.33 7.20
CA VAL A 79 7.47 7.25 5.96
C VAL A 79 5.96 7.12 6.25
N VAL A 80 5.59 6.33 7.26
CA VAL A 80 4.19 6.21 7.69
C VAL A 80 3.69 7.52 8.32
N GLN A 81 4.51 8.21 9.12
CA GLN A 81 4.11 9.52 9.68
C GLN A 81 3.83 10.56 8.57
N ILE A 82 4.59 10.55 7.46
CA ILE A 82 4.30 11.43 6.32
C ILE A 82 2.94 11.13 5.69
N LEU A 83 2.54 9.86 5.64
CA LEU A 83 1.22 9.45 5.14
C LEU A 83 0.10 9.88 6.08
N GLU A 84 0.32 9.77 7.40
CA GLU A 84 -0.64 10.16 8.42
C GLU A 84 -0.85 11.67 8.46
N ASP A 85 0.23 12.44 8.41
CA ASP A 85 0.20 13.90 8.47
C ASP A 85 -0.34 14.55 7.19
N ARG A 86 -0.36 13.82 6.07
CA ARG A 86 -0.90 14.25 4.76
C ARG A 86 -0.36 15.62 4.31
N ILE A 87 0.91 15.89 4.61
CA ILE A 87 1.58 17.20 4.43
C ILE A 87 1.32 17.82 3.06
N SER A 88 1.39 17.01 2.00
CA SER A 88 0.99 17.39 0.65
C SER A 88 0.70 16.14 -0.18
N HIS A 89 -0.05 16.31 -1.28
CA HIS A 89 -0.27 15.22 -2.24
C HIS A 89 1.05 14.67 -2.81
N LYS A 90 2.06 15.53 -3.02
CA LYS A 90 3.36 15.16 -3.58
C LYS A 90 4.16 14.31 -2.58
N ALA A 91 4.21 14.73 -1.32
CA ALA A 91 4.86 13.97 -0.24
C ALA A 91 4.15 12.63 0.02
N THR A 92 2.82 12.63 0.05
CA THR A 92 2.01 11.41 0.24
C THR A 92 2.29 10.39 -0.87
N LYS A 93 2.30 10.82 -2.15
CA LYS A 93 2.64 9.93 -3.27
C LYS A 93 4.08 9.42 -3.19
N ALA A 94 5.03 10.26 -2.78
CA ALA A 94 6.41 9.85 -2.60
C ALA A 94 6.56 8.80 -1.48
N ALA A 95 5.88 8.98 -0.36
CA ALA A 95 5.86 8.02 0.75
C ALA A 95 5.24 6.67 0.33
N LEU A 96 4.11 6.68 -0.39
CA LEU A 96 3.54 5.44 -0.96
C LEU A 96 4.51 4.77 -1.94
N HIS A 97 5.18 5.55 -2.79
CA HIS A 97 6.17 5.01 -3.73
C HIS A 97 7.37 4.36 -3.01
N ILE A 98 7.85 4.99 -1.93
CA ILE A 98 8.89 4.40 -1.07
C ILE A 98 8.42 3.04 -0.55
N LEU A 99 7.21 2.94 0.01
CA LEU A 99 6.68 1.67 0.51
C LEU A 99 6.55 0.61 -0.59
N VAL A 100 6.07 0.98 -1.78
CA VAL A 100 5.99 0.08 -2.96
C VAL A 100 7.38 -0.45 -3.35
N ASN A 101 8.42 0.38 -3.28
CA ASN A 101 9.78 -0.01 -3.63
C ASN A 101 10.43 -0.93 -2.58
N ILE A 102 10.23 -0.65 -1.29
CA ILE A 102 10.97 -1.33 -0.21
C ILE A 102 10.25 -2.56 0.38
N CYS A 103 8.91 -2.63 0.28
CA CYS A 103 8.10 -3.72 0.83
C CYS A 103 7.98 -5.01 0.00
N PRO A 104 8.56 -5.18 -1.21
CA PRO A 104 8.71 -6.52 -1.80
C PRO A 104 9.56 -7.45 -0.91
N TRP A 105 10.45 -6.88 -0.08
CA TRP A 105 11.29 -7.64 0.85
C TRP A 105 10.55 -7.99 2.14
N GLY A 106 10.54 -9.28 2.51
CA GLY A 106 9.81 -9.79 3.69
C GLY A 106 10.09 -9.05 5.00
N ARG A 107 11.37 -8.81 5.31
CA ARG A 107 11.78 -8.08 6.53
C ARG A 107 11.26 -6.64 6.56
N ASN A 108 11.13 -6.01 5.40
CA ASN A 108 10.65 -4.64 5.30
C ASN A 108 9.13 -4.56 5.43
N ARG A 109 8.40 -5.59 4.97
CA ARG A 109 6.96 -5.71 5.23
C ARG A 109 6.66 -5.71 6.72
N HIS A 110 7.39 -6.52 7.49
CA HIS A 110 7.22 -6.60 8.94
C HIS A 110 7.43 -5.22 9.60
N LYS A 111 8.54 -4.55 9.31
CA LYS A 111 8.83 -3.19 9.82
C LYS A 111 7.76 -2.16 9.44
N ALA A 112 7.23 -2.22 8.21
CA ALA A 112 6.16 -1.34 7.77
C ALA A 112 4.85 -1.60 8.52
N VAL A 113 4.52 -2.87 8.78
CA VAL A 113 3.34 -3.26 9.58
C VAL A 113 3.50 -2.79 11.03
N GLU A 114 4.66 -3.02 11.66
CA GLU A 114 4.96 -2.55 13.01
C GLU A 114 4.88 -1.01 13.12
N ALA A 115 5.24 -0.30 12.06
CA ALA A 115 5.11 1.16 11.97
C ALA A 115 3.66 1.64 11.78
N GLY A 116 2.66 0.76 11.71
CA GLY A 116 1.25 1.12 11.56
C GLY A 116 0.80 1.37 10.12
N ALA A 117 1.59 0.98 9.11
CA ALA A 117 1.30 1.31 7.71
C ALA A 117 -0.07 0.79 7.22
N ILE A 118 -0.54 -0.36 7.71
CA ILE A 118 -1.84 -0.91 7.33
C ILE A 118 -2.97 0.06 7.70
N TYR A 119 -3.00 0.52 8.95
CA TYR A 119 -4.03 1.42 9.45
C TYR A 119 -4.05 2.73 8.64
N VAL A 120 -2.89 3.38 8.54
CA VAL A 120 -2.77 4.67 7.84
C VAL A 120 -3.15 4.57 6.36
N VAL A 121 -2.81 3.47 5.68
CA VAL A 121 -3.17 3.29 4.26
C VAL A 121 -4.67 3.04 4.09
N ILE A 122 -5.33 2.36 5.02
CA ILE A 122 -6.80 2.19 4.98
C ILE A 122 -7.49 3.54 5.20
N GLU A 123 -7.05 4.32 6.20
CA GLU A 123 -7.54 5.68 6.47
C GLU A 123 -7.33 6.64 5.27
N LEU A 124 -6.23 6.49 4.53
CA LEU A 124 -6.02 7.23 3.28
C LEU A 124 -7.03 6.84 2.20
N LEU A 125 -7.33 5.55 2.05
CA LEU A 125 -8.28 5.06 1.04
C LEU A 125 -9.74 5.41 1.37
N MET A 126 -10.06 5.67 2.63
CA MET A 126 -11.38 6.16 3.06
C MET A 126 -11.61 7.64 2.72
N ASP A 127 -10.55 8.43 2.69
CA ASP A 127 -10.62 9.83 2.31
C ASP A 127 -10.93 10.00 0.81
N GLU A 128 -12.09 10.58 0.53
CA GLU A 128 -12.53 10.81 -0.85
C GLU A 128 -11.70 11.90 -1.54
N SER A 129 -11.10 12.84 -0.79
CA SER A 129 -10.21 13.86 -1.36
C SER A 129 -8.93 13.25 -1.93
N PHE A 130 -8.41 12.20 -1.27
CA PHE A 130 -7.28 11.40 -1.73
C PHE A 130 -7.61 10.61 -3.01
N SER A 131 -8.89 10.31 -3.24
CA SER A 131 -9.38 9.54 -4.38
C SER A 131 -9.60 10.38 -5.66
N SER A 132 -9.32 11.69 -5.61
CA SER A 132 -9.47 12.60 -6.77
C SER A 132 -8.47 12.34 -7.91
N ASP A 133 -7.27 11.85 -7.60
CA ASP A 133 -6.30 11.34 -8.58
C ASP A 133 -6.21 9.82 -8.49
N ARG A 134 -6.25 9.12 -9.64
CA ARG A 134 -6.22 7.64 -9.68
C ARG A 134 -4.90 7.04 -9.19
N ARG A 135 -3.78 7.75 -9.34
CA ARG A 135 -2.44 7.18 -9.06
C ARG A 135 -2.19 6.92 -7.57
N GLY A 136 -2.66 7.81 -6.69
CA GLY A 136 -2.50 7.66 -5.23
C GLY A 136 -3.17 6.40 -4.68
N PRO A 137 -4.50 6.24 -4.86
CA PRO A 137 -5.24 5.06 -4.46
C PRO A 137 -4.72 3.76 -5.09
N GLU A 138 -4.24 3.81 -6.35
CA GLU A 138 -3.61 2.63 -6.96
C GLU A 138 -2.35 2.20 -6.21
N MET A 139 -1.45 3.14 -5.88
CA MET A 139 -0.24 2.83 -5.10
C MET A 139 -0.60 2.35 -3.68
N ALA A 140 -1.57 2.98 -3.02
CA ALA A 140 -2.06 2.53 -1.71
C ALA A 140 -2.58 1.08 -1.75
N MET A 141 -3.31 0.70 -2.80
CA MET A 141 -3.74 -0.68 -3.01
C MET A 141 -2.56 -1.65 -3.23
N VAL A 142 -1.50 -1.22 -3.93
CA VAL A 142 -0.27 -2.02 -4.06
C VAL A 142 0.42 -2.21 -2.71
N VAL A 143 0.51 -1.17 -1.89
CA VAL A 143 1.08 -1.26 -0.54
C VAL A 143 0.28 -2.25 0.31
N LEU A 144 -1.06 -2.16 0.34
CA LEU A 144 -1.88 -3.12 1.09
C LEU A 144 -1.68 -4.57 0.63
N ASP A 145 -1.61 -4.83 -0.68
CA ASP A 145 -1.30 -6.17 -1.22
C ASP A 145 0.07 -6.67 -0.75
N LEU A 146 1.10 -5.82 -0.78
CA LEU A 146 2.43 -6.19 -0.29
C LEU A 146 2.40 -6.55 1.20
N LEU A 147 1.79 -5.70 2.04
CA LEU A 147 1.76 -5.91 3.48
C LEU A 147 0.92 -7.13 3.88
N CYS A 148 -0.19 -7.40 3.18
CA CYS A 148 -1.04 -8.58 3.42
C CYS A 148 -0.42 -9.92 2.95
N GLN A 149 0.81 -9.93 2.44
CA GLN A 149 1.56 -11.15 2.13
C GLN A 149 2.34 -11.71 3.34
N CYS A 150 2.22 -11.11 4.53
CA CYS A 150 2.71 -11.67 5.80
C CYS A 150 1.56 -11.86 6.80
N ALA A 151 1.77 -12.62 7.87
CA ALA A 151 0.70 -12.95 8.82
C ALA A 151 0.28 -11.73 9.65
N GLU A 152 1.27 -10.95 10.08
CA GLU A 152 1.13 -9.72 10.86
C GLU A 152 0.35 -8.68 10.07
N GLY A 153 0.70 -8.48 8.79
CA GLY A 153 -0.04 -7.55 7.94
C GLY A 153 -1.50 -7.94 7.71
N ARG A 154 -1.82 -9.25 7.64
CA ARG A 154 -3.21 -9.71 7.60
C ARG A 154 -3.92 -9.51 8.94
N ALA A 155 -3.24 -9.73 10.05
CA ALA A 155 -3.80 -9.52 11.38
C ALA A 155 -4.16 -8.04 11.58
N GLU A 156 -3.24 -7.12 11.31
CA GLU A 156 -3.50 -5.67 11.38
C GLU A 156 -4.59 -5.23 10.39
N PHE A 157 -4.65 -5.83 9.20
CA PHE A 157 -5.70 -5.53 8.23
C PHE A 157 -7.08 -5.90 8.77
N LEU A 158 -7.23 -7.07 9.39
CA LEU A 158 -8.49 -7.53 9.97
C LEU A 158 -8.83 -6.83 11.29
N ASN A 159 -7.84 -6.27 11.99
CA ASN A 159 -8.05 -5.47 13.19
C ASN A 159 -8.71 -4.10 12.86
N HIS A 160 -8.58 -3.63 11.62
CA HIS A 160 -9.19 -2.39 11.17
C HIS A 160 -10.63 -2.62 10.68
N GLY A 161 -11.63 -2.14 11.42
CA GLY A 161 -13.05 -2.43 11.18
C GLY A 161 -13.62 -2.06 9.80
N ALA A 162 -13.01 -1.09 9.08
CA ALA A 162 -13.43 -0.73 7.72
C ALA A 162 -12.66 -1.45 6.59
N ALA A 163 -11.64 -2.26 6.88
CA ALA A 163 -10.65 -2.68 5.89
C ALA A 163 -11.24 -3.44 4.69
N ILE A 164 -12.09 -4.44 4.96
CA ILE A 164 -12.75 -5.26 3.94
C ILE A 164 -13.68 -4.39 3.10
N ALA A 165 -14.47 -3.53 3.74
CA ALA A 165 -15.40 -2.64 3.07
C ALA A 165 -14.68 -1.69 2.11
N VAL A 166 -13.58 -1.09 2.56
CA VAL A 166 -12.75 -0.18 1.76
C VAL A 166 -12.15 -0.89 0.56
N VAL A 167 -11.50 -2.04 0.76
CA VAL A 167 -10.89 -2.82 -0.34
C VAL A 167 -11.96 -3.28 -1.34
N CYS A 168 -13.09 -3.79 -0.86
CA CYS A 168 -14.23 -4.18 -1.70
C CYS A 168 -14.77 -3.01 -2.52
N LYS A 169 -14.92 -1.83 -1.89
CA LYS A 169 -15.41 -0.60 -2.52
C LYS A 169 -14.52 -0.19 -3.69
N LYS A 170 -13.20 -0.35 -3.60
CA LYS A 170 -12.25 0.09 -4.63
C LYS A 170 -12.17 -0.82 -5.86
N ILE A 171 -12.65 -2.08 -5.79
CA ILE A 171 -12.70 -2.99 -6.94
C ILE A 171 -13.57 -2.40 -8.06
N LEU A 172 -13.03 -2.36 -9.28
CA LEU A 172 -13.61 -1.80 -10.50
C LEU A 172 -13.84 -0.27 -10.47
N ARG A 173 -13.33 0.44 -9.45
CA ARG A 173 -13.57 1.90 -9.30
C ARG A 173 -12.35 2.78 -9.58
N ILE A 174 -11.14 2.26 -9.43
CA ILE A 174 -9.90 3.04 -9.64
C ILE A 174 -9.27 2.68 -10.98
N SER A 175 -8.77 1.46 -11.10
CA SER A 175 -8.08 0.92 -12.27
C SER A 175 -8.11 -0.61 -12.28
N GLN A 176 -7.67 -1.22 -13.39
CA GLN A 176 -7.49 -2.68 -13.45
C GLN A 176 -6.41 -3.16 -12.47
N THR A 177 -5.30 -2.44 -12.35
CA THR A 177 -4.22 -2.73 -11.40
C THR A 177 -4.75 -2.71 -9.97
N ALA A 178 -5.46 -1.65 -9.57
CA ALA A 178 -6.04 -1.55 -8.23
C ALA A 178 -7.04 -2.68 -7.95
N SER A 179 -7.82 -3.09 -8.95
CA SER A 179 -8.74 -4.22 -8.85
C SER A 179 -8.00 -5.55 -8.66
N ASP A 180 -6.90 -5.80 -9.37
CA ASP A 180 -6.06 -6.99 -9.16
C ASP A 180 -5.52 -7.04 -7.73
N ARG A 181 -4.98 -5.92 -7.24
CA ARG A 181 -4.44 -5.80 -5.88
C ARG A 181 -5.52 -6.01 -4.82
N ALA A 182 -6.70 -5.43 -4.99
CA ALA A 182 -7.82 -5.64 -4.08
C ALA A 182 -8.26 -7.10 -4.01
N VAL A 183 -8.40 -7.77 -5.17
CA VAL A 183 -8.73 -9.20 -5.21
C VAL A 183 -7.64 -10.04 -4.55
N ARG A 184 -6.36 -9.70 -4.72
CA ARG A 184 -5.23 -10.38 -4.05
C ARG A 184 -5.29 -10.23 -2.53
N VAL A 185 -5.56 -9.03 -2.02
CA VAL A 185 -5.73 -8.79 -0.57
C VAL A 185 -6.86 -9.65 -0.01
N LEU A 186 -8.04 -9.61 -0.65
CA LEU A 186 -9.20 -10.40 -0.23
C LEU A 186 -8.95 -11.92 -0.30
N LEU A 187 -8.24 -12.37 -1.34
CA LEU A 187 -7.84 -13.78 -1.46
C LEU A 187 -6.85 -14.19 -0.37
N SER A 188 -5.89 -13.32 -0.02
CA SER A 188 -4.91 -13.58 1.03
C SER A 188 -5.60 -13.79 2.38
N VAL A 189 -6.46 -12.85 2.80
CA VAL A 189 -7.19 -12.97 4.08
C VAL A 189 -8.21 -14.11 4.04
N GLY A 190 -8.93 -14.27 2.92
CA GLY A 190 -9.85 -15.38 2.73
C GLY A 190 -9.17 -16.75 2.74
N ARG A 191 -7.89 -16.84 2.35
CA ARG A 191 -7.15 -18.12 2.39
C ARG A 191 -6.60 -18.44 3.76
N PHE A 192 -6.00 -17.46 4.42
CA PHE A 192 -5.16 -17.70 5.60
C PHE A 192 -5.80 -17.29 6.92
N CYS A 193 -6.92 -16.55 6.88
CA CYS A 193 -7.57 -16.00 8.06
C CYS A 193 -9.07 -16.29 8.11
N ALA A 194 -9.58 -17.19 7.25
CA ALA A 194 -11.00 -17.49 7.17
C ALA A 194 -11.56 -18.04 8.49
N THR A 195 -12.57 -17.35 9.01
CA THR A 195 -13.45 -17.81 10.08
C THR A 195 -14.91 -17.67 9.61
N PRO A 196 -15.89 -18.38 10.21
CA PRO A 196 -17.29 -18.20 9.85
C PRO A 196 -17.75 -16.74 9.94
N ALA A 197 -17.29 -16.01 10.96
CA ALA A 197 -17.58 -14.59 11.13
C ALA A 197 -17.03 -13.74 9.98
N LEU A 198 -15.75 -13.92 9.62
CA LEU A 198 -15.13 -13.20 8.50
C LEU A 198 -15.82 -13.49 7.17
N LEU A 199 -16.14 -14.75 6.89
CA LEU A 199 -16.82 -15.13 5.64
C LEU A 199 -18.24 -14.56 5.55
N HIS A 200 -18.94 -14.47 6.68
CA HIS A 200 -20.24 -13.82 6.76
C HIS A 200 -20.11 -12.30 6.57
N GLU A 201 -19.13 -11.65 7.20
CA GLU A 201 -18.85 -10.23 7.02
C GLU A 201 -18.54 -9.88 5.56
N MET A 202 -17.66 -10.64 4.90
CA MET A 202 -17.33 -10.46 3.48
C MET A 202 -18.58 -10.56 2.59
N LEU A 203 -19.49 -11.48 2.92
CA LEU A 203 -20.76 -11.63 2.22
C LEU A 203 -21.67 -10.39 2.41
N GLN A 204 -21.83 -9.92 3.65
CA GLN A 204 -22.65 -8.72 3.96
C GLN A 204 -22.09 -7.45 3.29
N LEU A 205 -20.76 -7.33 3.24
CA LEU A 205 -20.07 -6.22 2.58
C LEU A 205 -20.05 -6.34 1.04
N GLY A 206 -20.73 -7.34 0.48
CA GLY A 206 -20.90 -7.51 -0.96
C GLY A 206 -19.64 -7.97 -1.70
N VAL A 207 -18.65 -8.54 -1.00
CA VAL A 207 -17.42 -9.05 -1.62
C VAL A 207 -17.74 -10.11 -2.67
N VAL A 208 -18.63 -11.05 -2.36
CA VAL A 208 -19.01 -12.14 -3.28
C VAL A 208 -19.61 -11.59 -4.58
N SER A 209 -20.56 -10.67 -4.46
CA SER A 209 -21.17 -9.99 -5.63
C SER A 209 -20.12 -9.24 -6.45
N LYS A 210 -19.16 -8.58 -5.79
CA LYS A 210 -18.07 -7.86 -6.46
C LYS A 210 -17.15 -8.80 -7.23
N LEU A 211 -16.81 -9.96 -6.67
CA LEU A 211 -15.98 -10.97 -7.33
C LEU A 211 -16.71 -11.59 -8.53
N CYS A 212 -18.01 -11.89 -8.42
CA CYS A 212 -18.81 -12.34 -9.57
C CYS A 212 -18.81 -11.29 -10.69
N LEU A 213 -18.96 -10.00 -10.36
CA LEU A 213 -18.90 -8.93 -11.35
C LEU A 213 -17.53 -8.85 -12.05
N VAL A 214 -16.42 -9.05 -11.31
CA VAL A 214 -15.07 -9.13 -11.89
C VAL A 214 -14.95 -10.23 -12.95
N LEU A 215 -15.64 -11.36 -12.77
CA LEU A 215 -15.65 -12.44 -13.77
C LEU A 215 -16.39 -12.04 -15.06
N GLN A 216 -17.46 -11.24 -14.93
CA GLN A 216 -18.33 -10.83 -16.04
C GLN A 216 -17.74 -9.69 -16.89
N VAL A 217 -17.05 -8.73 -16.28
CA VAL A 217 -16.51 -7.56 -16.99
C VAL A 217 -15.12 -7.83 -17.57
N ASN A 218 -14.62 -6.93 -18.43
CA ASN A 218 -13.26 -7.04 -18.98
C ASN A 218 -12.19 -6.69 -17.93
N CYS A 219 -11.88 -7.65 -17.06
CA CYS A 219 -10.70 -7.66 -16.20
C CYS A 219 -9.63 -8.61 -16.73
N GLY A 220 -8.36 -8.34 -16.39
CA GLY A 220 -7.24 -9.20 -16.78
C GLY A 220 -7.42 -10.65 -16.32
N SER A 221 -6.95 -11.61 -17.12
CA SER A 221 -7.11 -13.06 -16.87
C SER A 221 -6.66 -13.47 -15.47
N LYS A 222 -5.46 -13.02 -15.06
CA LYS A 222 -4.90 -13.27 -13.72
C LYS A 222 -5.76 -12.75 -12.57
N THR A 223 -6.54 -11.70 -12.78
CA THR A 223 -7.45 -11.15 -11.77
C THR A 223 -8.72 -12.00 -11.67
N LYS A 224 -9.28 -12.41 -12.83
CA LYS A 224 -10.42 -13.32 -12.89
C LYS A 224 -10.11 -14.69 -12.29
N GLU A 225 -8.92 -15.22 -12.52
CA GLU A 225 -8.46 -16.48 -11.93
C GLU A 225 -8.45 -16.43 -10.40
N LYS A 226 -7.87 -15.36 -9.81
CA LYS A 226 -7.87 -15.18 -8.35
C LYS A 226 -9.26 -14.97 -7.77
N ALA A 227 -10.12 -14.22 -8.48
CA ALA A 227 -11.51 -14.04 -8.07
C ALA A 227 -12.27 -15.38 -8.07
N LYS A 228 -12.10 -16.19 -9.12
CA LYS A 228 -12.66 -17.53 -9.24
C LYS A 228 -12.14 -18.45 -8.15
N GLU A 229 -10.84 -18.38 -7.85
CA GLU A 229 -10.22 -19.14 -6.77
C GLU A 229 -10.83 -18.82 -5.40
N LEU A 230 -10.98 -17.54 -5.06
CA LEU A 230 -11.60 -17.12 -3.79
C LEU A 230 -13.05 -17.61 -3.68
N LEU A 231 -13.84 -17.43 -4.75
CA LEU A 231 -15.23 -17.89 -4.80
C LEU A 231 -15.33 -19.41 -4.61
N LYS A 232 -14.45 -20.19 -5.24
CA LYS A 232 -14.42 -21.66 -5.09
C LYS A 232 -14.00 -22.09 -3.70
N LEU A 233 -13.01 -21.43 -3.12
CA LEU A 233 -12.47 -21.76 -1.80
C LEU A 233 -13.57 -21.78 -0.72
N HIS A 234 -14.54 -20.86 -0.81
CA HIS A 234 -15.61 -20.70 0.18
C HIS A 234 -17.02 -20.96 -0.38
N ALA A 235 -17.12 -21.72 -1.47
CA ALA A 235 -18.40 -21.98 -2.15
C ALA A 235 -19.49 -22.56 -1.23
N ARG A 236 -19.11 -23.39 -0.25
CA ARG A 236 -20.04 -23.97 0.74
C ARG A 236 -20.78 -22.93 1.58
N VAL A 237 -20.17 -21.77 1.80
CA VAL A 237 -20.73 -20.68 2.62
C VAL A 237 -21.43 -19.64 1.75
N TRP A 238 -20.91 -19.38 0.55
CA TRP A 238 -21.35 -18.24 -0.26
C TRP A 238 -22.31 -18.56 -1.40
N LYS A 239 -22.19 -19.74 -2.04
CA LYS A 239 -22.87 -20.03 -3.32
C LYS A 239 -24.40 -19.96 -3.22
N ASP A 240 -24.95 -20.52 -2.15
CA ASP A 240 -26.38 -20.63 -1.92
C ASP A 240 -26.89 -19.62 -0.89
N SER A 241 -26.10 -18.58 -0.62
CA SER A 241 -26.46 -17.57 0.37
C SER A 241 -27.62 -16.69 -0.13
N PRO A 242 -28.65 -16.44 0.71
CA PRO A 242 -29.75 -15.54 0.36
C PRO A 242 -29.30 -14.08 0.19
N CYS A 243 -28.12 -13.71 0.68
CA CYS A 243 -27.53 -12.37 0.49
C CYS A 243 -26.95 -12.16 -0.92
N LEU A 244 -26.83 -13.23 -1.73
CA LEU A 244 -26.30 -13.15 -3.08
C LEU A 244 -27.44 -12.94 -4.11
N PRO A 245 -27.42 -11.84 -4.91
CA PRO A 245 -28.44 -11.63 -5.93
C PRO A 245 -28.49 -12.77 -6.96
N ARG A 246 -29.69 -13.12 -7.45
CA ARG A 246 -29.89 -14.27 -8.36
C ARG A 246 -29.00 -14.23 -9.61
N ASN A 247 -28.78 -13.05 -10.20
CA ASN A 247 -27.91 -12.88 -11.36
C ASN A 247 -26.42 -13.16 -11.05
N MET A 248 -26.00 -13.00 -9.79
CA MET A 248 -24.64 -13.31 -9.33
C MET A 248 -24.47 -14.80 -9.00
N ILE A 249 -25.54 -15.50 -8.61
CA ILE A 249 -25.55 -16.97 -8.45
C ILE A 249 -25.24 -17.63 -9.80
N LEU A 250 -25.86 -17.14 -10.89
CA LEU A 250 -25.59 -17.65 -12.24
C LEU A 250 -24.16 -17.40 -12.72
N ALA A 251 -23.52 -16.34 -12.21
CA ALA A 251 -22.14 -15.98 -12.51
C ALA A 251 -21.11 -16.72 -11.64
N TYR A 252 -21.58 -17.44 -10.61
CA TYR A 252 -20.72 -18.15 -9.67
C TYR A 252 -19.98 -19.26 -10.42
N PRO A 253 -18.65 -19.37 -10.27
CA PRO A 253 -17.89 -20.39 -10.98
C PRO A 253 -18.30 -21.79 -10.53
N SER A 254 -18.55 -22.66 -11.53
CA SER A 254 -18.78 -24.10 -11.35
C SER A 254 -17.61 -24.79 -10.65
#